data_AF-A0A7V9K9J1-F1
#
_entry.id   AF-A0A7V9K9J1-F1
#
_cell.length_a   1.000
_cell.length_b   1.000
_cell.length_c   1.000
_cell.angle_alpha   90.00
_cell.angle_beta   90.00
_cell.angle_gamma   90.00
#
_symmetry.space_group_name_H-M   'P 1'
#
loop_
_entity.id
_entity.type
_entity.pdbx_description
1 polymer ?
#
loop_
_entity_poly.entity_id
_entity_poly.type
_entity_poly.pdbx_seq_one_letter_code
_entity_poly.pdbx_strand_id
1 'polypeptide(L)'
;MLVTLTVSLVFDLSGMIFGLFYEGIFYDNLAHFLTSFALVALTAELAQQLGALPLLVPGGRALLAGAVVGLVGGGAWEVLEVVADFLFPVLIYNPPLDTVTDMIFGSLGGAFGAWRTTAYLNRKPFRKMLR
;
A
#
# COMPACT_ATOMS: atom_id res chain seq x y z
N MET A 1 -5.89 8.18 8.40
CA MET A 1 -5.35 6.92 7.85
C MET A 1 -5.89 5.68 8.53
N LEU A 2 -6.15 5.72 9.84
CA LEU A 2 -6.75 4.60 10.60
C LEU A 2 -7.92 3.90 9.89
N VAL A 3 -8.92 4.65 9.41
CA VAL A 3 -10.07 4.04 8.70
C VAL A 3 -9.63 3.20 7.49
N THR A 4 -8.75 3.73 6.63
CA THR A 4 -8.30 3.00 5.44
C THR A 4 -7.45 1.79 5.81
N LEU A 5 -6.60 1.90 6.84
CA LEU A 5 -5.84 0.77 7.35
C LEU A 5 -6.74 -0.33 7.92
N THR A 6 -7.77 0.05 8.68
CA THR A 6 -8.75 -0.90 9.22
C THR A 6 -9.55 -1.56 8.10
N VAL A 7 -9.98 -0.80 7.09
CA VAL A 7 -10.67 -1.35 5.91
C VAL A 7 -9.76 -2.35 5.20
N SER A 8 -8.50 -2.00 4.97
CA SER A 8 -7.51 -2.91 4.36
C SER A 8 -7.39 -4.20 5.15
N LEU A 9 -7.12 -4.10 6.46
CA LEU A 9 -6.98 -5.25 7.33
C LEU A 9 -8.22 -6.16 7.34
N VAL A 10 -9.42 -5.58 7.38
CA VAL A 10 -10.67 -6.35 7.32
C VAL A 10 -10.80 -7.05 5.96
N PHE A 11 -10.38 -6.39 4.88
CA PHE A 11 -10.40 -6.95 3.54
C PHE A 11 -9.42 -8.12 3.41
N ASP A 12 -8.17 -7.96 3.84
CA ASP A 12 -7.15 -9.02 3.85
C ASP A 12 -7.58 -10.22 4.71
N LEU A 13 -8.08 -9.98 5.93
CA LEU A 13 -8.58 -11.04 6.81
C LEU A 13 -9.78 -11.77 6.21
N SER A 14 -10.69 -11.04 5.54
CA SER A 14 -11.82 -11.65 4.86
C SER A 14 -11.35 -12.51 3.68
N GLY A 15 -10.36 -12.03 2.91
CA GLY A 15 -9.72 -12.79 1.85
C GLY A 15 -9.15 -14.12 2.34
N MET A 16 -8.41 -14.10 3.45
CA MET A 16 -7.86 -15.32 4.06
C MET A 16 -8.93 -16.26 4.64
N ILE A 17 -9.89 -15.73 5.40
CA ILE A 17 -10.89 -16.54 6.13
C ILE A 17 -11.87 -17.21 5.16
N PHE A 18 -12.29 -16.48 4.11
CA PHE A 18 -13.33 -16.94 3.19
C PHE A 18 -12.76 -17.42 1.84
N GLY A 19 -11.44 -17.37 1.64
CA GLY A 19 -10.80 -17.79 0.40
C GLY A 19 -11.10 -16.87 -0.80
N LEU A 20 -11.33 -15.58 -0.57
CA LEU A 20 -11.76 -14.65 -1.63
C LEU A 20 -10.64 -14.32 -2.63
N PHE A 21 -9.38 -14.50 -2.24
CA PHE A 21 -8.23 -14.37 -3.14
C PHE A 21 -8.31 -15.35 -4.32
N TYR A 22 -9.01 -16.48 -4.16
CA TYR A 22 -9.21 -17.48 -5.22
C TYR A 22 -10.39 -17.21 -6.14
N GLU A 23 -11.28 -16.29 -5.77
CA GLU A 23 -12.51 -16.04 -6.53
C GLU A 23 -12.27 -15.20 -7.81
N GLY A 24 -11.05 -14.68 -7.96
CA GLY A 24 -10.56 -14.06 -9.18
C GLY A 24 -9.63 -12.89 -8.94
N ILE A 25 -8.98 -12.46 -10.02
CA ILE A 25 -7.91 -11.44 -10.06
C ILE A 25 -8.27 -10.14 -9.31
N PHE A 26 -9.54 -9.72 -9.31
CA PHE A 26 -9.91 -8.40 -8.79
C PHE A 26 -9.81 -8.26 -7.27
N TYR A 27 -10.17 -9.29 -6.50
CA TYR A 27 -10.21 -9.16 -5.04
C TYR A 27 -8.79 -8.98 -4.50
N ASP A 28 -7.87 -9.83 -4.95
CA ASP A 28 -6.50 -9.82 -4.49
C ASP A 28 -5.77 -8.52 -4.87
N ASN A 29 -5.87 -8.13 -6.14
CA ASN A 29 -5.31 -6.88 -6.62
C ASN A 29 -5.84 -5.67 -5.82
N LEU A 30 -7.13 -5.66 -5.48
CA LEU A 30 -7.70 -4.58 -4.67
C LEU A 30 -7.15 -4.58 -3.24
N ALA A 31 -6.93 -5.76 -2.64
CA ALA A 31 -6.25 -5.90 -1.35
C ALA A 31 -4.83 -5.32 -1.42
N HIS A 32 -4.05 -5.71 -2.43
CA HIS A 32 -2.71 -5.17 -2.70
C HIS A 32 -2.68 -3.65 -2.81
N PHE A 33 -3.64 -3.08 -3.54
CA PHE A 33 -3.78 -1.63 -3.68
C PHE A 33 -4.11 -0.97 -2.34
N LEU A 34 -5.12 -1.47 -1.62
CA LEU A 34 -5.58 -0.86 -0.36
C LEU A 34 -4.51 -0.94 0.72
N THR A 35 -3.81 -2.07 0.82
CA THR A 35 -2.74 -2.30 1.79
C THR A 35 -1.57 -1.37 1.50
N SER A 36 -1.11 -1.32 0.26
CA SER A 36 -0.03 -0.42 -0.15
C SER A 36 -0.41 1.05 0.03
N PHE A 37 -1.64 1.41 -0.34
CA PHE A 37 -2.16 2.77 -0.14
C PHE A 37 -2.14 3.15 1.34
N ALA A 38 -2.70 2.31 2.22
CA ALA A 38 -2.83 2.60 3.63
C ALA A 38 -1.45 2.71 4.31
N LEU A 39 -0.56 1.75 4.06
CA LEU A 39 0.76 1.69 4.68
C LEU A 39 1.66 2.83 4.19
N VAL A 40 1.69 3.12 2.89
CA VAL A 40 2.50 4.22 2.36
C VAL A 40 1.94 5.58 2.80
N ALA A 41 0.63 5.76 2.80
CA ALA A 41 0.01 7.00 3.27
C ALA A 41 0.28 7.24 4.76
N LEU A 42 0.20 6.19 5.59
CA LEU A 42 0.55 6.26 7.01
C LEU A 42 2.04 6.57 7.21
N THR A 43 2.92 5.89 6.47
CA THR A 43 4.37 6.11 6.53
C THR A 43 4.71 7.55 6.16
N ALA A 44 4.12 8.09 5.09
CA ALA A 44 4.29 9.48 4.69
C ALA A 44 3.77 10.46 5.76
N GLU A 45 2.66 10.14 6.42
CA GLU A 45 2.08 10.96 7.49
C GLU A 45 3.01 11.00 8.71
N LEU A 46 3.53 9.84 9.14
CA LEU A 46 4.49 9.73 10.22
C LEU A 46 5.81 10.43 9.88
N ALA A 47 6.34 10.23 8.67
CA ALA A 47 7.58 10.86 8.22
C ALA A 47 7.47 12.39 8.20
N GLN A 48 6.31 12.94 7.82
CA GLN A 48 6.07 14.38 7.93
C GLN A 48 5.99 14.84 9.39
N GLN A 49 5.27 14.12 10.25
CA GLN A 49 5.14 14.45 11.68
C GLN A 49 6.48 14.44 12.41
N LEU A 50 7.39 13.54 12.02
CA LEU A 50 8.75 13.44 12.57
C LEU A 50 9.74 14.40 11.93
N GLY A 51 9.33 15.22 10.94
CA GLY A 51 10.23 16.12 10.22
C GLY A 51 11.26 15.40 9.34
N ALA A 52 11.04 14.13 9.02
CA ALA A 52 11.91 13.32 8.17
C ALA A 52 11.74 13.63 6.67
N LEU A 53 10.67 14.33 6.29
CA LEU A 53 10.43 14.82 4.94
C LEU A 53 10.57 16.35 4.86
N PRO A 54 10.99 16.89 3.70
CA PRO A 54 10.93 18.33 3.45
C PRO A 54 9.54 18.91 3.68
N LEU A 55 9.48 20.19 4.06
CA LEU A 55 8.23 20.93 4.30
C LEU A 55 7.22 20.83 3.16
N LEU A 56 7.71 20.77 1.92
CA LEU A 56 6.90 20.64 0.72
C LEU A 56 7.55 19.61 -0.20
N VAL A 57 6.87 18.49 -0.41
CA VAL A 57 7.24 17.51 -1.42
C VAL A 57 6.40 17.77 -2.69
N PRO A 58 7.01 17.93 -3.88
CA PRO A 58 6.27 18.03 -5.12
C PRO A 58 5.42 16.77 -5.37
N GLY A 59 4.18 16.94 -5.82
CA GLY A 59 3.23 15.83 -5.99
C GLY A 59 3.76 14.69 -6.89
N GLY A 60 4.47 15.02 -7.97
CA GLY A 60 5.09 14.02 -8.84
C GLY A 60 6.20 13.20 -8.16
N ARG A 61 6.99 13.83 -7.27
CA ARG A 61 8.01 13.12 -6.48
C ARG A 61 7.36 12.21 -5.44
N ALA A 62 6.27 12.66 -4.82
CA ALA A 62 5.50 11.84 -3.89
C ALA A 62 4.91 10.61 -4.59
N LEU A 63 4.31 10.79 -5.79
CA LEU A 63 3.82 9.67 -6.61
C LEU A 63 4.93 8.66 -6.90
N LEU A 64 6.08 9.11 -7.38
CA LEU A 64 7.20 8.23 -7.73
C LEU A 64 7.75 7.49 -6.51
N ALA A 65 8.00 8.20 -5.41
CA ALA A 65 8.50 7.59 -4.18
C ALA A 65 7.51 6.56 -3.63
N GLY A 66 6.22 6.92 -3.61
CA GLY A 66 5.15 6.00 -3.21
C GLY A 66 5.06 4.78 -4.11
N ALA A 67 5.18 4.96 -5.43
CA ALA A 67 5.17 3.86 -6.40
C ALA A 67 6.32 2.87 -6.15
N VAL A 68 7.52 3.38 -5.90
CA VAL A 68 8.69 2.55 -5.59
C VAL A 68 8.50 1.77 -4.29
N VAL A 69 8.01 2.43 -3.23
CA VAL A 69 7.73 1.75 -1.96
C VAL A 69 6.63 0.70 -2.13
N GLY A 70 5.56 1.02 -2.88
CA GLY A 70 4.49 0.09 -3.20
C GLY A 70 4.97 -1.12 -4.01
N LEU A 71 5.86 -0.90 -4.99
CA LEU A 71 6.47 -1.97 -5.78
C LEU A 71 7.32 -2.90 -4.93
N VAL A 72 8.16 -2.35 -4.06
CA VAL A 72 9.01 -3.14 -3.14
C VAL A 72 8.16 -3.90 -2.12
N GLY A 73 7.14 -3.25 -1.56
CA GLY A 73 6.21 -3.87 -0.61
C GLY A 73 5.39 -4.98 -1.25
N GLY A 74 4.79 -4.72 -2.41
CA GLY A 74 4.06 -5.71 -3.19
C GLY A 74 4.94 -6.89 -3.58
N GLY A 75 6.13 -6.64 -4.15
CA GLY A 75 7.07 -7.70 -4.50
C GLY A 75 7.56 -8.50 -3.28
N ALA A 76 7.69 -7.89 -2.10
CA ALA A 76 7.99 -8.63 -0.88
C ALA A 76 6.83 -9.53 -0.45
N TRP A 77 5.59 -9.09 -0.63
CA TRP A 77 4.40 -9.90 -0.37
C TRP A 77 4.31 -11.11 -1.31
N GLU A 78 4.48 -10.91 -2.62
CA GLU A 78 4.54 -12.00 -3.61
C GLU A 78 5.57 -13.08 -3.25
N VAL A 79 6.74 -12.67 -2.76
CA VAL A 79 7.76 -13.61 -2.30
C VAL A 79 7.27 -14.40 -1.08
N LEU A 80 6.56 -13.78 -0.15
CA LEU A 80 5.95 -14.47 0.99
C LEU A 80 4.89 -15.46 0.53
N GLU A 81 4.11 -15.13 -0.50
CA GLU A 81 3.09 -16.02 -1.05
C GLU A 81 3.70 -17.27 -1.67
N VAL A 82 4.72 -17.10 -2.51
CA VAL A 82 5.48 -18.22 -3.10
C VAL A 82 6.12 -19.09 -2.01
N VAL A 83 6.70 -18.48 -0.98
CA VAL A 83 7.31 -19.21 0.14
C VAL A 83 6.25 -19.95 0.96
N ALA A 84 5.11 -19.33 1.23
CA ALA A 84 4.03 -19.93 2.00
C ALA A 84 3.37 -21.08 1.23
N ASP A 85 3.16 -20.95 -0.07
CA ASP A 85 2.66 -22.05 -0.92
C ASP A 85 3.65 -23.23 -0.95
N PHE A 86 4.95 -22.95 -1.01
CA PHE A 86 5.99 -23.99 -0.94
C PHE A 86 6.01 -24.74 0.40
N LEU A 87 5.79 -24.03 1.53
CA LEU A 87 5.86 -24.61 2.88
C LEU A 87 4.53 -25.22 3.35
N PHE A 88 3.41 -24.71 2.85
CA PHE A 88 2.05 -25.08 3.24
C PHE A 88 1.23 -25.30 1.96
N PRO A 89 1.24 -26.52 1.40
CA PRO A 89 0.89 -26.80 -0.01
C PRO A 89 -0.60 -26.64 -0.42
N VAL A 90 -1.34 -25.68 0.14
CA VAL A 90 -2.78 -25.57 -0.10
C VAL A 90 -3.42 -24.17 0.04
N LEU A 91 -2.69 -23.06 0.23
CA LEU A 91 -3.32 -21.86 0.80
C LEU A 91 -3.09 -20.49 0.14
N ILE A 92 -2.34 -20.35 -0.97
CA ILE A 92 -2.25 -19.04 -1.66
C ILE A 92 -2.27 -19.17 -3.20
N TYR A 93 -3.06 -18.34 -3.87
CA TYR A 93 -3.12 -18.22 -5.34
C TYR A 93 -1.95 -17.33 -5.79
N ASN A 94 -1.08 -17.81 -6.68
CA ASN A 94 0.14 -17.09 -7.06
C ASN A 94 0.59 -17.33 -8.52
N PRO A 95 -0.30 -17.43 -9.54
CA PRO A 95 0.17 -17.61 -10.91
C PRO A 95 0.92 -16.36 -11.40
N PRO A 96 1.86 -16.49 -12.35
CA PRO A 96 2.74 -15.38 -12.73
C PRO A 96 2.03 -14.09 -13.20
N LEU A 97 0.81 -14.21 -13.77
CA LEU A 97 0.04 -13.05 -14.19
C LEU A 97 -0.50 -12.26 -12.99
N ASP A 98 -0.89 -12.97 -11.93
CA ASP A 98 -1.42 -12.40 -10.69
C ASP A 98 -0.36 -11.56 -10.00
N THR A 99 0.81 -12.17 -9.77
CA THR A 99 2.01 -11.47 -9.27
C THR A 99 2.30 -10.16 -10.01
N VAL A 100 2.23 -10.17 -11.34
CA VAL A 100 2.47 -8.94 -12.11
C VAL A 100 1.37 -7.91 -11.84
N THR A 101 0.11 -8.33 -11.80
CA THR A 101 -1.01 -7.44 -11.48
C THR A 101 -0.95 -6.92 -10.05
N ASP A 102 -0.56 -7.73 -9.08
CA ASP A 102 -0.42 -7.36 -7.67
C ASP A 102 0.74 -6.39 -7.43
N MET A 103 1.86 -6.59 -8.12
CA MET A 103 2.94 -5.61 -8.14
C MET A 103 2.49 -4.27 -8.74
N ILE A 104 1.67 -4.29 -9.81
CA ILE A 104 1.10 -3.07 -10.41
C ILE A 104 0.15 -2.38 -9.42
N PHE A 105 -0.79 -3.12 -8.83
CA PHE A 105 -1.77 -2.55 -7.89
C PHE A 105 -1.11 -2.07 -6.60
N GLY A 106 -0.11 -2.78 -6.09
CA GLY A 106 0.71 -2.34 -4.97
C GLY A 106 1.47 -1.05 -5.28
N SER A 107 2.08 -0.95 -6.47
CA SER A 107 2.73 0.28 -6.93
C SER A 107 1.75 1.45 -7.05
N LEU A 108 0.58 1.23 -7.63
CA LEU A 108 -0.46 2.26 -7.75
C LEU A 108 -0.95 2.69 -6.37
N GLY A 109 -1.25 1.74 -5.49
CA GLY A 109 -1.67 1.99 -4.11
C GLY A 109 -0.65 2.86 -3.37
N GLY A 110 0.63 2.46 -3.42
CA GLY A 110 1.73 3.24 -2.83
C GLY A 110 1.84 4.65 -3.41
N ALA A 111 1.76 4.80 -4.74
CA ALA A 111 1.80 6.10 -5.41
C ALA A 111 0.69 7.03 -4.91
N PHE A 112 -0.56 6.56 -4.95
CA PHE A 112 -1.72 7.33 -4.50
C PHE A 112 -1.67 7.61 -3.00
N GLY A 113 -1.16 6.69 -2.18
CA GLY A 113 -0.99 6.88 -0.74
C GLY A 113 -0.05 8.03 -0.42
N ALA A 114 1.15 8.03 -1.01
CA ALA A 114 2.13 9.11 -0.82
C ALA A 114 1.64 10.45 -1.36
N TRP A 115 1.05 10.44 -2.57
CA TRP A 115 0.49 11.65 -3.19
C TRP A 115 -0.63 12.26 -2.36
N ARG A 116 -1.60 11.44 -1.92
CA ARG A 116 -2.75 11.90 -1.15
C ARG A 116 -2.32 12.54 0.16
N THR A 117 -1.38 11.91 0.87
CA THR A 117 -0.86 12.46 2.13
C THR A 117 -0.15 13.80 1.88
N THR A 118 0.72 13.86 0.88
CA THR A 118 1.41 15.11 0.50
C THR A 118 0.43 16.21 0.08
N ALA A 119 -0.56 15.89 -0.76
CA ALA A 119 -1.57 16.84 -1.23
C ALA A 119 -2.45 17.37 -0.09
N TYR A 120 -2.82 16.51 0.87
CA TYR A 120 -3.59 16.90 2.04
C TYR A 120 -2.77 17.78 3.00
N LEU A 121 -1.51 17.43 3.25
CA LEU A 121 -0.64 18.17 4.17
C LEU A 121 -0.18 19.51 3.58
N ASN A 122 0.13 19.57 2.28
CA ASN A 122 0.46 20.82 1.60
C ASN A 122 -0.70 21.83 1.57
N ARG A 123 -1.96 21.36 1.68
CA ARG A 123 -3.15 22.23 1.74
C ARG A 123 -3.41 22.82 3.13
N LYS A 124 -2.85 22.22 4.19
CA LYS A 124 -2.93 22.84 5.51
C LYS A 124 -1.94 24.00 5.52
N PRO A 125 -2.36 25.27 5.67
CA PRO A 125 -1.40 26.33 5.90
C PRO A 125 -0.58 25.92 7.12
N PHE A 126 0.74 26.01 7.00
CA PHE A 126 1.71 25.70 8.05
C PHE A 126 1.53 26.69 9.21
N ARG A 127 0.39 26.61 9.90
CA ARG A 127 -0.10 27.55 10.90
C ARG A 127 0.07 26.83 12.23
N LYS A 128 1.13 27.21 12.94
CA LYS A 128 1.59 26.76 14.28
C LYS A 128 2.67 25.69 14.27
N MET A 129 3.91 26.09 13.97
CA MET A 129 5.11 25.45 14.53
C MET A 129 6.23 26.46 14.80
N LEU A 130 5.86 27.74 14.96
CA LEU A 130 6.74 28.85 15.38
C LEU A 130 6.07 29.67 16.50
N ARG A 131 5.32 29.02 17.38
CA ARG A 131 4.90 29.60 18.66
C ARG A 131 5.55 28.80 19.77
#